data_AF-A0A347AL29-F1
#
_entry.id   AF-A0A347AL29-F1
#
_cell.length_a   1.000
_cell.length_b   1.000
_cell.length_c   1.000
_cell.angle_alpha   90.00
_cell.angle_beta   90.00
_cell.angle_gamma   90.00
#
_symmetry.space_group_name_H-M   'P 1'
#
loop_
_entity.id
_entity.type
_entity.pdbx_description
1 polymer ?
#
loop_
_entity_poly.entity_id
_entity_poly.type
_entity_poly.pdbx_seq_one_letter_code
_entity_poly.pdbx_strand_id
1 'polypeptide(L)'
;MVKWGPVVVGFILAIILGNLFGIYVNQSWGVNLGLFIAGLIVGYWVHEGIIGGLWNATVAGAFGSIVLAILLIVGGTIFGGIAGFAAGAVTGFTIVIVSLIVNIVFMGVGGAIGGIISGSD
;
A
#
# COMPACT_ATOMS: atom_id res chain seq x y z
N MET A 1 -10.10 -6.49 11.52
CA MET A 1 -10.90 -5.85 10.44
C MET A 1 -10.04 -4.75 9.80
N VAL A 2 -10.42 -4.15 8.66
CA VAL A 2 -9.61 -3.04 8.11
C VAL A 2 -9.84 -1.75 8.91
N LYS A 3 -8.80 -1.23 9.55
CA LYS A 3 -8.79 0.07 10.26
C LYS A 3 -8.31 1.17 9.32
N TRP A 4 -9.25 1.93 8.78
CA TRP A 4 -8.96 2.95 7.77
C TRP A 4 -8.06 4.10 8.26
N GLY A 5 -8.10 4.46 9.54
CA GLY A 5 -7.17 5.45 10.11
C GLY A 5 -5.70 5.04 9.92
N PRO A 6 -5.28 3.90 10.48
CA PRO A 6 -3.95 3.33 10.24
C PRO A 6 -3.60 3.13 8.76
N VAL A 7 -4.55 2.67 7.94
CA VAL A 7 -4.34 2.45 6.51
C VAL A 7 -3.97 3.76 5.77
N VAL A 8 -4.71 4.84 6.01
CA VAL A 8 -4.47 6.13 5.33
C VAL A 8 -3.14 6.73 5.76
N VAL A 9 -2.82 6.68 7.06
CA VAL A 9 -1.53 7.16 7.55
C VAL A 9 -0.38 6.29 7.03
N GLY A 10 -0.58 4.97 7.00
CA GLY A 10 0.36 4.01 6.42
C GLY A 10 0.68 4.32 4.97
N PHE A 11 -0.33 4.65 4.18
CA PHE A 11 -0.19 5.08 2.80
C PHE A 11 0.62 6.38 2.68
N ILE A 12 0.31 7.39 3.50
CA ILE A 12 1.04 8.66 3.50
C ILE A 12 2.51 8.43 3.89
N LEU A 13 2.76 7.62 4.93
CA LEU A 13 4.11 7.26 5.36
C LEU A 13 4.84 6.45 4.29
N ALA A 14 4.16 5.54 3.59
CA ALA A 14 4.75 4.78 2.49
C ALA A 14 5.24 5.71 1.37
N ILE A 15 4.48 6.75 1.04
CA ILE A 15 4.91 7.78 0.07
C ILE A 15 6.11 8.55 0.62
N ILE A 16 6.01 9.09 1.84
CA ILE A 16 7.05 9.97 2.40
C ILE A 16 8.35 9.19 2.61
N LEU A 17 8.30 8.08 3.35
CA LEU A 17 9.46 7.26 3.68
C LEU A 17 10.01 6.57 2.44
N GLY A 18 9.16 6.05 1.54
CA GLY A 18 9.60 5.44 0.29
C GLY A 18 10.43 6.42 -0.56
N ASN A 19 9.95 7.66 -0.73
CA ASN A 19 10.70 8.69 -1.44
C ASN A 19 11.96 9.12 -0.68
N LEU A 20 11.87 9.33 0.63
CA LEU A 20 12.99 9.76 1.46
C LEU A 20 14.15 8.76 1.39
N PHE A 21 13.89 7.49 1.71
CA PHE A 21 14.90 6.44 1.66
C PHE A 21 15.32 6.11 0.22
N GLY A 22 14.43 6.26 -0.76
CA GLY A 22 14.76 6.13 -2.17
C GLY A 22 15.82 7.15 -2.64
N ILE A 23 15.72 8.40 -2.17
CA ILE A 23 16.65 9.48 -2.51
C ILE A 23 17.98 9.32 -1.75
N TYR A 24 17.92 9.08 -0.44
CA TYR A 24 19.10 9.17 0.43
C TYR A 24 19.85 7.86 0.61
N VAL A 25 19.20 6.70 0.42
CA VAL A 25 19.85 5.38 0.55
C VAL A 25 20.09 4.78 -0.82
N ASN A 26 19.01 4.42 -1.53
CA ASN A 26 19.08 3.80 -2.85
C ASN A 26 17.68 3.70 -3.46
N GLN A 27 17.54 3.98 -4.75
CA GLN A 27 16.24 3.96 -5.43
C GLN A 27 15.59 2.56 -5.47
N SER A 28 16.38 1.48 -5.43
CA SER A 28 15.86 0.11 -5.44
C SER A 28 15.65 -0.44 -4.04
N TRP A 29 16.61 -0.26 -3.13
CA TRP A 29 16.53 -0.83 -1.77
C TRP A 29 15.91 0.11 -0.73
N GLY A 30 16.22 1.40 -0.81
CA GLY A 30 15.72 2.40 0.14
C GLY A 30 14.20 2.53 0.10
N VAL A 31 13.61 2.49 -1.09
CA VAL A 31 12.14 2.52 -1.24
C VAL A 31 11.49 1.37 -0.48
N ASN A 32 12.01 0.15 -0.64
CA ASN A 32 11.47 -1.04 0.03
C ASN A 32 11.63 -0.97 1.57
N LEU A 33 12.72 -0.38 2.05
CA LEU A 33 12.90 -0.12 3.49
C LEU A 33 11.88 0.90 4.01
N GLY A 34 11.62 1.97 3.27
CA GLY A 34 10.59 2.94 3.62
C GLY A 34 9.19 2.32 3.69
N LEU A 35 8.86 1.45 2.73
CA LEU A 35 7.62 0.67 2.73
C LEU A 35 7.55 -0.27 3.93
N PHE A 36 8.62 -1.00 4.22
CA PHE A 36 8.67 -1.90 5.38
C PHE A 36 8.43 -1.16 6.70
N ILE A 37 9.09 -0.01 6.90
CA ILE A 37 8.92 0.81 8.11
C ILE A 37 7.50 1.35 8.21
N ALA A 38 6.94 1.85 7.11
CA ALA A 38 5.54 2.28 7.08
C ALA A 38 4.59 1.12 7.45
N GLY A 39 4.84 -0.07 6.91
CA GLY A 39 4.12 -1.29 7.26
C GLY A 39 4.21 -1.62 8.75
N LEU A 40 5.41 -1.57 9.33
CA LEU A 40 5.64 -1.79 10.76
C LEU A 40 4.83 -0.84 11.63
N ILE A 41 4.85 0.45 11.31
CA ILE A 41 4.08 1.46 12.06
C ILE A 41 2.58 1.16 11.98
N VAL A 42 2.06 0.80 10.79
CA VAL A 42 0.65 0.43 10.63
C VAL A 42 0.32 -0.80 11.46
N GLY A 43 1.14 -1.85 11.37
CA GLY A 43 0.96 -3.08 12.13
C GLY A 43 0.92 -2.83 13.63
N TYR A 44 1.87 -2.02 14.11
CA TYR A 44 1.95 -1.64 15.51
C TYR A 44 0.72 -0.88 15.99
N TRP A 45 0.23 0.05 15.17
CA TRP A 45 -0.90 0.90 15.52
C TRP A 45 -2.25 0.17 15.45
N VAL A 46 -2.35 -0.91 14.66
CA VAL A 46 -3.60 -1.64 14.51
C VAL A 46 -3.91 -2.48 15.75
N HIS A 47 -2.92 -2.95 16.52
CA HIS A 47 -3.14 -3.78 17.71
C HIS A 47 -4.10 -4.96 17.45
N GLU A 48 -3.89 -5.70 16.35
CA GLU A 48 -4.67 -6.91 15.99
C GLU A 48 -3.75 -8.12 15.71
N GLY A 49 -2.55 -8.13 16.30
CA GLY A 49 -1.60 -9.23 16.16
C GLY A 49 -1.04 -9.38 14.74
N ILE A 50 -0.48 -10.55 14.43
CA ILE A 50 0.20 -10.85 13.15
C ILE A 50 -0.72 -10.61 11.95
N ILE A 51 -1.89 -11.26 11.95
CA ILE A 51 -2.77 -11.30 10.78
C ILE A 51 -3.44 -9.94 10.57
N GLY A 52 -3.86 -9.27 11.63
CA GLY A 52 -4.45 -7.94 11.53
C GLY A 52 -3.43 -6.90 11.09
N GLY A 53 -2.20 -6.95 11.60
CA GLY A 53 -1.12 -6.06 11.17
C GLY A 53 -0.71 -6.28 9.71
N LEU A 54 -0.56 -7.55 9.30
CA LEU A 54 -0.27 -7.95 7.91
C LEU A 54 -1.33 -7.42 6.94
N TRP A 55 -2.61 -7.66 7.26
CA TRP A 55 -3.72 -7.29 6.39
C TRP A 55 -3.86 -5.77 6.25
N ASN A 56 -3.83 -5.04 7.36
CA ASN A 56 -3.97 -3.58 7.33
C ASN A 56 -2.78 -2.89 6.65
N ALA A 57 -1.55 -3.35 6.89
CA ALA A 57 -0.37 -2.79 6.21
C ALA A 57 -0.37 -3.07 4.71
N THR A 58 -0.81 -4.27 4.30
CA THR A 58 -0.95 -4.62 2.89
C THR A 58 -1.98 -3.71 2.19
N VAL A 59 -3.14 -3.52 2.81
CA VAL A 59 -4.19 -2.63 2.29
C VAL A 59 -3.69 -1.18 2.20
N ALA A 60 -2.89 -0.72 3.18
CA ALA A 60 -2.25 0.59 3.13
C ALA A 60 -1.33 0.77 1.92
N GLY A 61 -0.50 -0.24 1.60
CA GLY A 61 0.36 -0.21 0.42
C GLY A 61 -0.43 -0.25 -0.89
N ALA A 62 -1.50 -1.05 -0.95
CA ALA A 62 -2.37 -1.14 -2.11
C ALA A 62 -3.32 0.07 -2.27
N PHE A 63 -3.50 0.90 -1.24
CA PHE A 63 -4.41 2.03 -1.31
C PHE A 63 -4.05 2.99 -2.45
N GLY A 64 -2.75 3.25 -2.67
CA GLY A 64 -2.28 4.08 -3.76
C GLY A 64 -2.63 3.55 -5.16
N SER A 65 -2.51 2.23 -5.36
CA SER A 65 -2.87 1.61 -6.63
C SER A 65 -4.37 1.62 -6.87
N ILE A 66 -5.19 1.50 -5.82
CA ILE A 66 -6.64 1.63 -5.91
C ILE A 66 -7.02 3.05 -6.35
N VAL A 67 -6.44 4.08 -5.72
CA VAL A 67 -6.68 5.48 -6.10
C VAL A 67 -6.26 5.72 -7.55
N LEU A 68 -5.08 5.24 -7.94
CA LEU A 68 -4.59 5.37 -9.32
C LEU A 68 -5.50 4.65 -10.32
N ALA A 69 -5.98 3.44 -10.00
CA ALA A 69 -6.89 2.70 -10.85
C ALA A 69 -8.20 3.47 -11.08
N ILE A 70 -8.75 4.11 -10.03
CA ILE A 70 -9.93 4.96 -10.15
C ILE A 70 -9.64 6.15 -11.09
N LEU A 71 -8.51 6.82 -10.93
CA LEU A 71 -8.12 7.94 -11.80
C LEU A 71 -7.96 7.51 -13.26
N LEU A 72 -7.40 6.32 -13.52
CA LEU A 72 -7.26 5.76 -14.86
C LEU A 72 -8.62 5.40 -15.47
N ILE A 73 -9.54 4.82 -14.70
CA ILE A 73 -10.89 4.50 -15.18
C ILE A 73 -11.64 5.79 -15.51
N VAL A 74 -11.64 6.76 -14.60
CA VAL A 74 -12.37 8.03 -14.77
C VAL A 74 -11.76 8.85 -15.91
N GLY A 75 -10.44 9.06 -15.88
CA GLY A 75 -9.73 9.79 -16.94
C GLY A 75 -9.85 9.08 -18.29
N GLY A 76 -9.68 7.77 -18.33
CA GLY A 76 -9.87 6.96 -19.54
C GLY A 76 -11.28 7.11 -20.11
N THR A 77 -12.30 7.09 -19.26
CA THR A 77 -13.69 7.29 -19.69
C THR A 77 -13.92 8.70 -20.25
N ILE A 78 -13.39 9.75 -19.60
CA ILE A 78 -13.55 11.15 -20.01
C ILE A 78 -12.89 11.41 -21.37
N PHE A 79 -11.65 10.95 -21.56
CA PHE A 79 -10.86 11.27 -22.75
C PHE A 79 -11.01 10.27 -23.90
N GLY A 80 -11.37 9.02 -23.59
CA GLY A 80 -11.43 7.92 -24.57
C GLY A 80 -12.78 7.19 -24.65
N GLY A 81 -13.80 7.66 -23.94
CA GLY A 81 -15.14 7.04 -23.95
C GLY A 81 -15.11 5.58 -23.52
N ILE A 82 -15.87 4.72 -24.20
CA ILE A 82 -15.96 3.28 -23.87
C ILE A 82 -14.62 2.56 -24.03
N ALA A 83 -13.84 2.90 -25.05
CA ALA A 83 -12.52 2.29 -25.27
C ALA A 83 -11.55 2.69 -24.16
N GLY A 84 -11.57 3.95 -23.75
CA GLY A 84 -10.77 4.44 -22.62
C GLY A 84 -11.23 3.89 -21.27
N PHE A 85 -12.53 3.67 -21.07
CA PHE A 85 -13.04 2.93 -19.90
C PHE A 85 -12.47 1.51 -19.86
N ALA A 86 -12.55 0.76 -20.97
CA ALA A 86 -12.06 -0.61 -21.02
C ALA A 86 -10.55 -0.69 -20.75
N ALA A 87 -9.76 0.20 -21.37
CA ALA A 87 -8.33 0.29 -21.14
C ALA A 87 -8.02 0.66 -19.67
N GLY A 88 -8.68 1.69 -19.13
CA GLY A 88 -8.51 2.13 -17.75
C GLY A 88 -8.88 1.05 -16.74
N ALA A 89 -9.96 0.30 -16.98
CA ALA A 89 -10.40 -0.79 -16.12
C ALA A 89 -9.40 -1.95 -16.12
N VAL A 90 -8.94 -2.40 -17.30
CA VAL A 90 -7.95 -3.49 -17.40
C VAL A 90 -6.64 -3.08 -16.74
N THR A 91 -6.08 -1.92 -17.12
CA THR A 91 -4.82 -1.44 -16.56
C THR A 91 -4.92 -1.19 -15.06
N GLY A 92 -6.01 -0.56 -14.60
CA GLY A 92 -6.24 -0.30 -13.18
C GLY A 92 -6.31 -1.59 -12.36
N PHE A 93 -7.07 -2.58 -12.83
CA PHE A 93 -7.20 -3.88 -12.14
C PHE A 93 -5.86 -4.62 -12.09
N THR A 94 -5.11 -4.63 -13.19
CA THR A 94 -3.77 -5.23 -13.24
C THR A 94 -2.82 -4.56 -12.25
N ILE A 95 -2.78 -3.22 -12.21
CA ILE A 95 -1.91 -2.47 -11.28
C ILE A 95 -2.28 -2.76 -9.83
N VAL A 96 -3.57 -2.82 -9.49
CA VAL A 96 -4.03 -3.13 -8.12
C VAL A 96 -3.56 -4.53 -7.70
N ILE A 97 -3.75 -5.55 -8.54
CA ILE A 97 -3.35 -6.93 -8.23
C ILE A 97 -1.83 -7.02 -8.04
N VAL A 98 -1.05 -6.49 -8.99
CA VAL A 98 0.42 -6.54 -8.91
C VAL A 98 0.91 -5.80 -7.67
N SER A 99 0.34 -4.64 -7.39
CA SER A 99 0.70 -3.86 -6.20
C SER A 99 0.33 -4.57 -4.90
N LEU A 100 -0.80 -5.28 -4.85
CA LEU A 100 -1.16 -6.08 -3.66
C LEU A 100 -0.09 -7.15 -3.38
N ILE A 101 0.32 -7.90 -4.42
CA ILE A 101 1.33 -8.95 -4.26
C ILE A 101 2.66 -8.36 -3.76
N VAL A 102 3.12 -7.26 -4.36
CA VAL A 102 4.38 -6.61 -3.95
C VAL A 102 4.29 -6.05 -2.54
N ASN A 103 3.18 -5.39 -2.20
CA ASN A 103 3.01 -4.76 -0.90
C ASN A 103 2.81 -5.78 0.24
N ILE A 104 2.28 -6.98 -0.02
CA ILE A 104 2.27 -8.07 0.97
C ILE A 104 3.69 -8.39 1.44
N VAL A 105 4.66 -8.40 0.52
CA VAL A 105 6.04 -8.79 0.84
C VAL A 105 6.75 -7.70 1.65
N PHE A 106 6.63 -6.44 1.27
CA PHE A 106 7.38 -5.36 1.93
C PHE A 106 6.61 -4.72 3.08
N MET A 107 5.44 -4.15 2.81
CA MET A 107 4.60 -3.53 3.85
C MET A 107 3.92 -4.57 4.73
N GLY A 108 3.44 -5.67 4.15
CA GLY A 108 2.74 -6.71 4.87
C GLY A 108 3.62 -7.40 5.91
N VAL A 109 4.85 -7.78 5.56
CA VAL A 109 5.81 -8.36 6.53
C VAL A 109 6.16 -7.36 7.63
N GLY A 110 6.38 -6.08 7.29
CA GLY A 110 6.54 -5.03 8.28
C GLY A 110 5.36 -4.95 9.23
N GLY A 111 4.14 -4.96 8.69
CA GLY A 111 2.89 -4.93 9.45
C GLY A 111 2.67 -6.15 10.33
N ALA A 112 3.04 -7.34 9.87
CA ALA A 112 3.01 -8.54 10.68
C ALA A 112 3.91 -8.39 11.92
N ILE A 113 5.15 -7.93 11.73
CA ILE A 113 6.11 -7.69 12.81
C ILE A 113 5.62 -6.59 13.76
N GLY A 114 5.12 -5.48 13.22
CA GLY A 114 4.52 -4.40 14.01
C GLY A 114 3.37 -4.89 14.89
N GLY A 115 2.49 -5.73 14.34
CA GLY A 115 1.37 -6.32 15.06
C GLY A 115 1.78 -7.30 16.15
N ILE A 116 2.92 -7.99 16.02
CA ILE A 116 3.50 -8.79 17.11
C ILE A 116 3.96 -7.87 18.24
N ILE A 117 4.72 -6.82 17.90
CA ILE A 117 5.30 -5.89 18.87
C ILE A 117 4.19 -5.14 19.63
N SER A 118 3.03 -4.94 19.02
CA SER A 118 1.91 -4.24 19.64
C SER A 118 1.24 -5.01 20.79
N GLY A 119 1.65 -6.26 21.04
CA GLY A 119 1.30 -7.02 22.25
C GLY A 119 -0.18 -7.40 22.36
N SER A 120 -0.88 -7.48 21.24
CA SER A 120 -2.30 -7.78 21.15
C SER A 120 -2.47 -9.18 20.52
N ASP A 121 -2.31 -10.22 21.33
CA ASP A 121 -2.80 -11.57 21.03
C ASP A 121 -4.19 -11.77 21.65
#